data_AF-A0A1F5UIA8-F1
#
_entry.id   AF-A0A1F5UIA8-F1
#
_cell.length_a   1.000
_cell.length_b   1.000
_cell.length_c   1.000
_cell.angle_alpha   90.00
_cell.angle_beta   90.00
_cell.angle_gamma   90.00
#
_symmetry.space_group_name_H-M   'P 1'
#
loop_
_entity.id
_entity.type
_entity.pdbx_description
1 polymer ?
#
loop_
_entity_poly.entity_id
_entity_poly.type
_entity_poly.pdbx_seq_one_letter_code
_entity_poly.pdbx_strand_id
1 'polypeptide(L)'
;MRKYLILILLLSIIFAGCATVLKTDIPSGVKELRSYGKIIDNACAAQHKNDIAEFSATYSIGEALKCTIGYAFYTTSGIREFDLESNDRISRHLREKNADLNIDIKYYVIDNKIHLIEIVLPKKITKD
;
A
#
# COMPACT_ATOMS: atom_id res chain seq x y z
N MET A 1 -36.88 12.31 -34.86
CA MET A 1 -35.73 12.98 -34.20
C MET A 1 -36.01 13.42 -32.75
N ARG A 2 -37.27 13.69 -32.35
CA ARG A 2 -37.62 14.16 -30.99
C ARG A 2 -37.61 13.09 -29.88
N LYS A 3 -37.69 11.80 -30.24
CA LYS A 3 -37.75 10.66 -29.29
C LYS A 3 -36.39 10.21 -28.76
N TYR A 4 -35.30 10.53 -29.46
CA TYR A 4 -33.94 10.17 -29.04
C TYR A 4 -33.31 11.18 -28.06
N LEU A 5 -33.81 12.42 -28.03
CA LEU A 5 -33.35 13.46 -27.10
C LEU A 5 -33.75 13.18 -25.64
N ILE A 6 -34.85 12.46 -25.42
CA ILE A 6 -35.33 12.08 -24.07
C ILE A 6 -34.52 10.89 -23.52
N LEU A 7 -34.04 10.00 -24.40
CA LEU A 7 -33.26 8.83 -24.00
C LEU A 7 -31.83 9.19 -23.56
N ILE A 8 -31.26 10.27 -24.12
CA ILE A 8 -29.92 10.76 -23.77
C ILE A 8 -29.94 11.51 -22.42
N LEU A 9 -31.05 12.16 -22.07
CA LEU A 9 -31.19 12.90 -20.81
C LEU A 9 -31.36 12.01 -19.58
N LEU A 10 -31.84 10.76 -19.77
CA LEU A 10 -32.01 9.79 -18.68
C LEU A 10 -30.74 8.99 -18.38
N LEU A 11 -29.75 8.99 -19.29
CA LEU A 11 -28.50 8.24 -19.11
C LEU A 11 -27.45 9.01 -18.29
N SER A 12 -27.59 10.31 -18.11
CA SER A 12 -26.62 11.16 -17.39
C SER A 12 -26.80 11.17 -15.87
N ILE A 13 -27.85 10.55 -15.33
CA ILE A 13 -28.15 10.56 -13.88
C ILE A 13 -27.46 9.39 -13.13
N ILE A 14 -26.89 8.40 -13.84
CA ILE A 14 -26.36 7.18 -13.20
C ILE A 14 -24.87 7.32 -12.81
N PHE A 15 -24.19 8.37 -13.24
CA PHE A 15 -22.75 8.56 -12.97
C PHE A 15 -22.43 9.68 -11.96
N ALA A 16 -23.34 9.97 -11.04
CA ALA A 16 -22.98 10.63 -9.79
C ALA A 16 -22.35 9.58 -8.85
N GLY A 17 -21.19 9.04 -9.25
CA GLY A 17 -20.36 8.21 -8.39
C GLY A 17 -20.01 9.02 -7.16
N CYS A 18 -20.62 8.65 -6.03
CA CYS A 18 -20.28 9.16 -4.72
C CYS A 18 -18.79 8.91 -4.51
N ALA A 19 -17.95 9.93 -4.70
CA ALA A 19 -16.60 9.93 -4.19
C ALA A 19 -16.72 10.09 -2.67
N THR A 20 -17.14 9.02 -2.00
CA THR A 20 -17.07 8.93 -0.56
C THR A 20 -15.59 8.85 -0.24
N VAL A 21 -15.00 10.01 0.05
CA VAL A 21 -13.70 10.08 0.69
C VAL A 21 -13.90 9.42 2.05
N LEU A 22 -13.61 8.12 2.13
CA LEU A 22 -13.48 7.40 3.38
C LEU A 22 -12.33 8.07 4.14
N LYS A 23 -12.64 9.09 4.92
CA LYS A 23 -11.83 9.47 6.06
C LYS A 23 -12.01 8.32 7.04
N THR A 24 -11.07 7.40 7.06
CA THR A 24 -10.93 6.45 8.15
C THR A 24 -10.68 7.28 9.40
N ASP A 25 -11.70 7.38 10.26
CA ASP A 25 -11.56 8.01 11.57
C ASP A 25 -10.53 7.18 12.36
N ILE A 26 -9.29 7.68 12.43
CA ILE A 26 -8.22 7.04 13.18
C ILE A 26 -8.66 7.01 14.66
N PRO A 27 -8.75 5.83 15.30
CA PRO A 27 -9.23 5.74 16.67
C PRO A 27 -8.43 6.65 17.61
N SER A 28 -9.11 7.32 18.55
CA SER A 28 -8.44 8.22 19.48
C SER A 28 -7.39 7.45 20.29
N GLY A 29 -6.17 7.98 20.39
CA GLY A 29 -5.05 7.33 21.08
C GLY A 29 -4.13 6.50 20.18
N VAL A 30 -4.47 6.31 18.91
CA VAL A 30 -3.59 5.68 17.93
C VAL A 30 -2.56 6.70 17.43
N LYS A 31 -1.28 6.40 17.65
CA LYS A 31 -0.17 7.28 17.27
C LYS A 31 0.24 7.06 15.83
N GLU A 32 0.40 8.14 15.07
CA GLU A 32 1.09 8.12 13.78
C GLU A 32 2.57 7.82 13.98
N LEU A 33 3.07 6.86 13.20
CA LEU A 33 4.44 6.40 13.17
C LEU A 33 5.02 6.62 11.78
N ARG A 34 6.35 6.73 11.72
CA ARG A 34 7.12 6.78 10.48
C ARG A 34 8.31 5.86 10.59
N SER A 35 8.50 5.00 9.60
CA SER A 35 9.57 4.01 9.60
C SER A 35 10.07 3.75 8.19
N TYR A 36 11.38 3.56 8.08
CA TYR A 36 12.01 3.00 6.89
C TYR A 36 12.17 1.49 7.05
N GLY A 37 11.90 0.74 5.98
CA GLY A 37 11.94 -0.71 6.00
C GLY A 37 11.74 -1.30 4.62
N LYS A 38 11.69 -2.63 4.56
CA LYS A 38 11.56 -3.38 3.31
C LYS A 38 10.22 -4.09 3.23
N ILE A 39 9.56 -3.98 2.09
CA ILE A 39 8.36 -4.77 1.76
C ILE A 39 8.77 -6.20 1.41
N ILE A 40 8.11 -7.17 2.02
CA ILE A 40 8.30 -8.60 1.79
C ILE A 40 6.91 -9.25 1.64
N ASP A 41 6.77 -10.25 0.77
CA ASP A 41 5.52 -11.02 0.70
C ASP A 41 5.27 -11.76 2.04
N ASN A 42 4.01 -11.89 2.45
CA ASN A 42 3.67 -12.51 3.73
C ASN A 42 4.16 -13.96 3.86
N ALA A 43 4.08 -14.77 2.79
CA ALA A 43 4.53 -16.16 2.84
C ALA A 43 6.06 -16.22 2.95
N CYS A 44 6.78 -15.39 2.19
CA CYS A 44 8.23 -15.27 2.31
C CYS A 44 8.65 -14.79 3.71
N ALA A 45 7.98 -13.78 4.26
CA ALA A 45 8.28 -13.25 5.58
C ALA A 45 8.04 -14.29 6.69
N ALA A 46 7.02 -15.15 6.55
CA ALA A 46 6.76 -16.25 7.46
C ALA A 46 7.81 -17.36 7.36
N GLN A 47 8.19 -17.75 6.14
CA GLN A 47 9.20 -18.79 5.88
C GLN A 47 10.59 -18.37 6.38
N HIS A 48 10.94 -17.10 6.16
CA HIS A 48 12.27 -16.57 6.46
C HIS A 48 12.33 -15.77 7.77
N LYS A 49 11.45 -16.04 8.74
CA LYS A 49 11.37 -15.22 9.97
C LYS A 49 12.69 -15.18 10.76
N ASN A 50 13.47 -16.26 10.72
CA ASN A 50 14.70 -16.41 11.51
C ASN A 50 15.95 -15.88 10.79
N ASP A 51 15.90 -15.77 9.47
CA ASP A 51 16.97 -15.36 8.56
C ASP A 51 16.57 -14.14 7.71
N ILE A 52 15.52 -13.42 8.12
CA ILE A 52 14.89 -12.36 7.32
C ILE A 52 15.89 -11.28 6.91
N ALA A 53 16.89 -10.98 7.74
CA ALA A 53 17.91 -10.00 7.44
C ALA A 53 18.73 -10.40 6.20
N GLU A 54 19.20 -11.65 6.16
CA GLU A 54 19.98 -12.20 5.05
C GLU A 54 19.09 -12.39 3.81
N PHE A 55 17.93 -13.02 3.97
CA PHE A 55 16.95 -13.20 2.89
C PHE A 55 16.56 -11.87 2.24
N SER A 56 16.30 -10.84 3.05
CA SER A 56 15.89 -9.54 2.56
C SER A 56 16.96 -8.88 1.69
N ALA A 57 18.24 -9.23 1.81
CA ALA A 57 19.29 -8.63 1.00
C ALA A 57 19.22 -9.07 -0.48
N THR A 58 18.76 -10.28 -0.75
CA THR A 58 18.62 -10.83 -2.11
C THR A 58 17.21 -10.73 -2.67
N TYR A 59 16.22 -10.43 -1.82
CA TYR A 59 14.81 -10.38 -2.19
C TYR A 59 14.49 -9.25 -3.18
N SER A 60 13.79 -9.61 -4.26
CA SER A 60 13.49 -8.75 -5.42
C SER A 60 12.01 -8.38 -5.55
N ILE A 61 11.71 -7.30 -6.28
CA ILE A 61 10.33 -6.88 -6.59
C ILE A 61 9.56 -7.99 -7.32
N GLY A 62 10.24 -8.71 -8.21
CA GLY A 62 9.65 -9.82 -8.94
C GLY A 62 9.21 -10.96 -8.02
N GLU A 63 9.84 -11.15 -6.87
CA GLU A 63 9.40 -12.10 -5.85
C GLU A 63 8.24 -11.54 -5.02
N ALA A 64 8.29 -10.25 -4.66
CA ALA A 64 7.17 -9.58 -3.97
C ALA A 64 5.86 -9.63 -4.73
N LEU A 65 5.91 -9.57 -6.07
CA LEU A 65 4.71 -9.62 -6.91
C LEU A 65 4.22 -11.05 -7.20
N LYS A 66 4.90 -12.10 -6.72
CA LYS A 66 4.46 -13.50 -6.89
C LYS A 66 3.56 -13.91 -5.72
N CYS A 67 2.42 -14.55 -6.03
CA CYS A 67 1.54 -15.18 -5.05
C CYS A 67 1.03 -14.26 -3.92
N THR A 68 0.53 -13.07 -4.25
CA THR A 68 0.17 -12.05 -3.26
C THR A 68 -1.07 -12.42 -2.43
N ILE A 69 -0.84 -12.97 -1.23
CA ILE A 69 -1.83 -13.09 -0.13
C ILE A 69 -1.77 -11.82 0.76
N GLY A 70 -0.74 -11.00 0.56
CA GLY A 70 -0.51 -9.75 1.27
C GLY A 70 0.98 -9.51 1.45
N TYR A 71 1.32 -8.36 2.02
CA TYR A 71 2.68 -7.92 2.26
C TYR A 71 2.91 -7.71 3.75
N ALA A 72 4.18 -7.87 4.13
CA ALA A 72 4.71 -7.50 5.41
C ALA A 72 5.78 -6.43 5.25
N PHE A 73 5.95 -5.65 6.31
CA PHE A 73 6.98 -4.63 6.43
C PHE A 73 8.03 -5.10 7.42
N TYR A 74 9.24 -5.32 6.91
CA TYR A 74 10.40 -5.66 7.70
C TYR A 74 11.17 -4.40 8.10
N THR A 75 11.33 -4.21 9.40
CA THR A 75 12.08 -3.09 10.00
C THR A 75 13.01 -3.62 11.09
N THR A 76 13.81 -2.73 11.67
CA THR A 76 14.60 -3.02 12.88
C THR A 76 13.73 -3.40 14.08
N SER A 77 12.45 -2.99 14.10
CA SER A 77 11.48 -3.35 15.14
C SER A 77 10.79 -4.70 14.89
N GLY A 78 11.15 -5.39 13.80
CA GLY A 78 10.57 -6.68 13.41
C GLY A 78 9.71 -6.60 12.15
N ILE A 79 8.93 -7.67 11.95
CA ILE A 79 8.06 -7.88 10.78
C ILE A 79 6.62 -7.63 11.18
N ARG A 80 5.87 -6.88 10.37
CA ARG A 80 4.45 -6.62 10.59
C ARG A 80 3.67 -6.61 9.29
N GLU A 81 2.53 -7.28 9.25
CA GLU A 81 1.67 -7.33 8.07
C GLU A 81 0.92 -6.01 7.84
N PHE A 82 0.62 -5.71 6.58
CA PHE A 82 -0.30 -4.64 6.21
C PHE A 82 -1.76 -5.09 6.29
N ASP A 83 -2.68 -4.16 6.54
CA ASP A 83 -4.11 -4.40 6.39
C ASP A 83 -4.52 -4.52 4.90
N LEU A 84 -5.77 -4.93 4.64
CA LEU A 84 -6.22 -5.21 3.28
C LEU A 84 -6.11 -3.99 2.35
N GLU A 85 -6.51 -2.81 2.82
CA GLU A 85 -6.47 -1.59 1.99
C GLU A 85 -5.01 -1.19 1.71
N SER A 86 -4.14 -1.28 2.71
CA SER A 86 -2.72 -0.99 2.53
C SER A 86 -2.05 -1.97 1.58
N ASN A 87 -2.43 -3.26 1.62
CA ASN A 87 -1.91 -4.26 0.68
C ASN A 87 -2.18 -3.88 -0.78
N ASP A 88 -3.39 -3.38 -1.08
CA ASP A 88 -3.73 -2.90 -2.43
C ASP A 88 -2.90 -1.68 -2.85
N ARG A 89 -2.63 -0.79 -1.90
CA ARG A 89 -1.78 0.40 -2.13
C ARG A 89 -0.32 0.02 -2.38
N ILE A 90 0.23 -0.91 -1.60
CA ILE A 90 1.57 -1.45 -1.79
C ILE A 90 1.66 -2.18 -3.14
N SER A 91 0.69 -3.01 -3.48
CA SER A 91 0.63 -3.73 -4.76
C SER A 91 0.67 -2.78 -5.97
N ARG A 92 -0.06 -1.66 -5.89
CA ARG A 92 -0.01 -0.61 -6.92
C ARG A 92 1.35 0.05 -7.00
N HIS A 93 1.92 0.42 -5.85
CA HIS A 93 3.25 1.04 -5.80
C HIS A 93 4.33 0.14 -6.41
N LEU A 94 4.38 -1.14 -6.05
CA LEU A 94 5.40 -2.09 -6.53
C LEU A 94 5.35 -2.36 -8.04
N ARG A 95 4.24 -2.03 -8.72
CA ARG A 95 4.10 -2.15 -10.17
C ARG A 95 4.57 -0.91 -10.93
N GLU A 96 4.95 0.14 -10.23
CA GLU A 96 5.53 1.34 -10.85
C GLU A 96 6.94 1.03 -11.40
N LYS A 97 7.29 1.64 -12.54
CA LYS A 97 8.53 1.33 -13.29
C LYS A 97 9.83 1.46 -12.46
N ASN A 98 9.81 2.30 -11.43
CA ASN A 98 10.96 2.59 -10.55
C ASN A 98 10.60 2.39 -9.08
N ALA A 99 9.68 1.47 -8.78
CA ALA A 99 9.37 1.12 -7.40
C ALA A 99 10.62 0.57 -6.70
N ASP A 100 10.69 0.77 -5.38
CA ASP A 100 11.68 0.14 -4.51
C ASP A 100 10.92 -0.69 -3.46
N LEU A 101 11.52 -1.78 -3.01
CA LEU A 101 11.02 -2.50 -1.85
C LEU A 101 11.37 -1.79 -0.55
N ASN A 102 12.49 -1.05 -0.54
CA ASN A 102 12.93 -0.29 0.61
C ASN A 102 12.28 1.08 0.59
N ILE A 103 11.29 1.28 1.46
CA ILE A 103 10.46 2.47 1.47
C ILE A 103 10.38 3.06 2.87
N ASP A 104 10.21 4.38 2.90
CA ASP A 104 9.80 5.11 4.08
C ASP A 104 8.27 5.25 4.05
N ILE A 105 7.60 4.93 5.16
CA ILE A 105 6.14 5.00 5.25
C ILE A 105 5.71 5.76 6.50
N LYS A 106 4.59 6.47 6.38
CA LYS A 106 3.80 6.90 7.54
C LYS A 106 2.63 5.95 7.71
N TYR A 107 2.34 5.57 8.94
CA TYR A 107 1.33 4.57 9.25
C TYR A 107 0.83 4.68 10.68
N TYR A 108 -0.24 3.97 10.98
CA TYR A 108 -0.61 3.60 12.33
C TYR A 108 -0.74 2.08 12.48
N VAL A 109 -0.79 1.59 13.72
CA VAL A 109 -0.97 0.17 14.03
C VAL A 109 -2.30 -0.05 14.73
N ILE A 110 -3.15 -0.89 14.14
CA ILE A 110 -4.43 -1.36 14.70
C ILE A 110 -4.47 -2.88 14.51
N ASP A 111 -4.93 -3.62 15.52
CA ASP A 111 -5.04 -5.08 15.49
C ASP A 111 -3.76 -5.78 15.00
N ASN A 112 -2.62 -5.27 15.46
CA ASN A 112 -1.28 -5.74 15.11
C ASN A 112 -0.90 -5.59 13.62
N LYS A 113 -1.70 -4.90 12.80
CA LYS A 113 -1.44 -4.64 11.37
C LYS A 113 -1.06 -3.19 11.10
N ILE A 114 -0.30 -2.97 10.03
CA ILE A 114 0.05 -1.65 9.51
C ILE A 114 -1.11 -1.15 8.67
N HIS A 115 -1.60 0.03 9.03
CA HIS A 115 -2.49 0.83 8.20
C HIS A 115 -1.70 2.00 7.66
N LEU A 116 -1.40 1.94 6.37
CA LEU A 116 -0.60 2.89 5.65
C LEU A 116 -1.33 4.24 5.57
N ILE A 117 -0.65 5.32 5.91
CA ILE A 117 -1.09 6.68 5.64
C ILE A 117 -0.46 7.14 4.33
N GLU A 118 0.84 6.96 4.16
CA GLU A 118 1.61 7.51 3.03
C GLU A 118 2.87 6.67 2.76
N ILE A 119 3.22 6.48 1.48
CA ILE A 119 4.56 6.04 1.07
C ILE A 119 5.36 7.31 0.77
N VAL A 120 6.39 7.56 1.58
CA VAL A 120 7.21 8.77 1.49
C VAL A 120 8.30 8.55 0.44
N LEU A 121 8.05 9.01 -0.78
CA LEU A 121 9.04 8.95 -1.84
C LEU A 121 10.20 9.92 -1.55
N PRO A 122 11.48 9.52 -1.77
CA PRO A 122 12.59 10.45 -1.67
C PRO A 122 12.36 11.60 -2.66
N LYS A 123 12.51 12.85 -2.19
CA LYS A 123 12.45 14.02 -3.08
C LYS A 123 13.48 13.83 -4.19
N LYS A 124 13.04 13.75 -5.44
CA LYS A 124 13.95 13.82 -6.59
C LYS A 124 14.69 15.16 -6.49
N ILE A 125 15.99 15.10 -6.19
CA ILE A 125 16.86 16.27 -6.32
C ILE A 125 17.04 16.46 -7.83
N THR A 126 16.23 17.31 -8.44
CA THR A 126 16.55 17.86 -9.76
C THR A 126 17.80 18.71 -9.57
N LYS A 127 18.93 18.24 -10.08
CA LYS A 127 20.05 19.14 -10.36
C LYS A 127 19.61 19.99 -11.55
N ASP A 128 19.32 21.26 -11.26
CA ASP A 128 19.20 22.31 -12.27
C ASP A 128 20.55 22.51 -13.01
#